data_AF-A0A2G6KQT6-F1
#
_entry.id   AF-A0A2G6KQT6-F1
#
_cell.length_a   1.000
_cell.length_b   1.000
_cell.length_c   1.000
_cell.angle_alpha   90.00
_cell.angle_beta   90.00
_cell.angle_gamma   90.00
#
_symmetry.space_group_name_H-M   'P 1'
#
loop_
_entity.id
_entity.type
_entity.pdbx_description
1 polymer ?
#
loop_
_entity_poly.entity_id
_entity_poly.type
_entity_poly.pdbx_seq_one_letter_code
_entity_poly.pdbx_strand_id
1 'polypeptide(L)'
;MRTLNMRINTLLAAGAIAITSAAVQAAPMVSVAGVHWDAGSNFDFTSTSDLIEDQLDLPNGQNELHGFGLINKINQTSQSVFCPSGCELTYQFGGYTVATTTPDGNGGAAIDFTGGWINFYVDSSTAYNAEDESSATNGVLWLSLAAHEVAGITLEAALTSFGAGVDSGTGTGLLDVVGGLAAANFDTNSQTDGSDFVFSSSYQPIPFGHVTADGYELFGTADLRGESIAVSAPTTTLLFGLGLLGMAATRKRT
;
A
#
# COMPACT_ATOMS: atom_id res chain seq x y z
N MET A 1 -19.23 -40.63 -79.27
CA MET A 1 -19.53 -39.24 -78.86
C MET A 1 -19.29 -39.15 -77.36
N ARG A 2 -18.35 -38.29 -76.96
CA ARG A 2 -17.94 -37.88 -75.58
C ARG A 2 -17.36 -38.93 -74.60
N THR A 3 -16.05 -38.79 -74.45
CA THR A 3 -15.19 -39.08 -73.30
C THR A 3 -15.67 -38.43 -71.99
N LEU A 4 -15.37 -39.06 -70.84
CA LEU A 4 -14.79 -38.49 -69.60
C LEU A 4 -14.58 -39.68 -68.63
N ASN A 5 -13.38 -40.25 -68.44
CA ASN A 5 -12.22 -39.74 -67.73
C ASN A 5 -12.52 -39.09 -66.36
N MET A 6 -11.96 -39.73 -65.33
CA MET A 6 -11.03 -39.11 -64.38
C MET A 6 -11.47 -39.01 -62.90
N ARG A 7 -10.85 -39.91 -62.11
CA ARG A 7 -10.08 -39.69 -60.86
C ARG A 7 -10.70 -38.94 -59.68
N ILE A 8 -10.78 -39.68 -58.57
CA ILE A 8 -10.19 -39.38 -57.24
C ILE A 8 -10.06 -37.88 -56.91
N ASN A 9 -10.93 -37.38 -56.04
CA ASN A 9 -10.66 -36.16 -55.27
C ASN A 9 -10.06 -36.53 -53.91
N THR A 10 -8.73 -36.57 -53.88
CA THR A 10 -7.93 -36.33 -52.67
C THR A 10 -7.75 -34.82 -52.51
N LEU A 11 -7.47 -34.36 -51.27
CA LEU A 11 -6.91 -33.04 -50.85
C LEU A 11 -7.97 -31.98 -50.48
N LEU A 12 -7.93 -31.25 -49.35
CA LEU A 12 -6.89 -31.01 -48.35
C LEU A 12 -7.53 -30.63 -47.00
N ALA A 13 -6.96 -31.14 -45.91
CA ALA A 13 -7.08 -30.56 -44.59
C ALA A 13 -6.31 -29.22 -44.53
N ALA A 14 -6.87 -28.22 -43.87
CA ALA A 14 -6.12 -27.08 -43.35
C ALA A 14 -6.64 -26.80 -41.94
N GLY A 15 -5.89 -27.28 -40.95
CA GLY A 15 -6.16 -27.09 -39.54
C GLY A 15 -5.97 -25.62 -39.15
N ALA A 16 -6.92 -25.10 -38.37
CA ALA A 16 -6.69 -23.94 -37.53
C ALA A 16 -6.44 -24.47 -36.11
N ILE A 17 -5.16 -24.58 -35.74
CA ILE A 17 -4.79 -24.67 -34.33
C ILE A 17 -5.07 -23.29 -33.77
N ALA A 18 -6.18 -23.15 -33.04
CA ALA A 18 -6.40 -21.99 -32.21
C ALA A 18 -5.38 -22.06 -31.07
N ILE A 19 -4.25 -21.39 -31.24
CA ILE A 19 -3.36 -21.08 -30.12
C ILE A 19 -4.13 -20.04 -29.31
N THR A 20 -4.92 -20.50 -28.34
CA THR A 20 -5.39 -19.65 -27.25
C THR A 20 -4.18 -19.36 -26.38
N SER A 21 -3.34 -18.42 -26.82
CA SER A 21 -2.43 -17.73 -25.92
C SER A 21 -3.30 -16.88 -25.01
N ALA A 22 -3.81 -17.48 -23.93
CA ALA A 22 -4.13 -16.73 -22.74
C ALA A 22 -2.82 -16.10 -22.29
N ALA A 23 -2.54 -14.89 -22.79
CA ALA A 23 -1.56 -14.05 -22.16
C ALA A 23 -2.10 -13.83 -20.76
N VAL A 24 -1.50 -14.51 -19.77
CA VAL A 24 -1.58 -14.08 -18.39
C VAL A 24 -0.97 -12.69 -18.42
N GLN A 25 -1.84 -11.68 -18.47
CA GLN A 25 -1.42 -10.29 -18.38
C GLN A 25 -0.92 -10.12 -16.95
N ALA A 26 0.39 -10.18 -16.74
CA ALA A 26 0.98 -9.64 -15.54
C ALA A 26 0.50 -8.19 -15.44
N ALA A 27 -0.15 -7.82 -14.34
CA ALA A 27 -0.53 -6.42 -14.16
C ALA A 27 0.76 -5.58 -14.22
N PRO A 28 0.70 -4.36 -14.74
CA PRO A 28 1.90 -3.58 -14.95
C PRO A 28 2.50 -3.20 -13.59
N MET A 29 3.82 -3.33 -13.48
CA MET A 29 4.59 -2.66 -12.44
C MET A 29 4.27 -1.16 -12.50
N VAL A 30 3.73 -0.63 -11.41
CA VAL A 30 3.41 0.78 -11.26
C VAL A 30 4.66 1.50 -10.74
N SER A 31 4.87 2.74 -11.17
CA SER A 31 5.95 3.58 -10.66
C SER A 31 5.48 5.01 -10.48
N VAL A 32 5.64 5.54 -9.27
CA VAL A 32 5.30 6.93 -8.94
C VAL A 32 6.46 7.52 -8.15
N ALA A 33 7.09 8.56 -8.70
CA ALA A 33 8.23 9.27 -8.11
C ALA A 33 9.40 8.37 -7.67
N GLY A 34 9.63 7.26 -8.39
CA GLY A 34 10.72 6.32 -8.11
C GLY A 34 10.37 5.20 -7.13
N VAL A 35 9.17 5.21 -6.54
CA VAL A 35 8.60 4.06 -5.82
C VAL A 35 7.91 3.14 -6.82
N HIS A 36 8.24 1.85 -6.77
CA HIS A 36 7.77 0.81 -7.69
C HIS A 36 7.05 -0.29 -6.91
N TRP A 37 5.92 -0.76 -7.45
CA TRP A 37 5.22 -1.92 -6.91
C TRP A 37 4.52 -2.67 -8.04
N ASP A 38 4.31 -3.97 -7.85
CA ASP A 38 3.58 -4.83 -8.75
C ASP A 38 2.11 -4.92 -8.29
N ALA A 39 1.24 -4.21 -8.99
CA ALA A 39 -0.20 -4.22 -8.76
C ALA A 39 -0.87 -5.57 -9.07
N GLY A 40 -0.15 -6.50 -9.70
CA GLY A 40 -0.62 -7.85 -10.06
C GLY A 40 -0.08 -8.93 -9.15
N SER A 41 0.77 -8.57 -8.20
CA SER A 41 1.29 -9.49 -7.19
C SER A 41 0.16 -9.99 -6.29
N ASN A 42 0.26 -11.23 -5.82
CA ASN A 42 -0.61 -11.73 -4.74
C ASN A 42 -0.49 -10.91 -3.44
N PHE A 43 0.57 -10.12 -3.33
CA PHE A 43 0.84 -9.24 -2.21
C PHE A 43 0.56 -7.77 -2.52
N ASP A 44 0.01 -7.40 -3.70
CA ASP A 44 -0.29 -6.02 -4.17
C ASP A 44 0.31 -4.88 -3.30
N PHE A 45 -0.44 -3.87 -2.87
CA PHE A 45 0.12 -2.90 -1.95
C PHE A 45 0.01 -3.44 -0.52
N THR A 46 0.96 -4.31 -0.15
CA THR A 46 1.26 -4.61 1.25
C THR A 46 2.61 -4.00 1.61
N SER A 47 2.67 -3.26 2.70
CA SER A 47 3.91 -2.71 3.25
C SER A 47 4.13 -3.10 4.70
N THR A 48 5.40 -3.19 5.09
CA THR A 48 5.83 -3.30 6.49
C THR A 48 6.82 -2.18 6.79
N SER A 49 6.74 -1.53 7.94
CA SER A 49 7.58 -0.39 8.31
C SER A 49 8.16 -0.49 9.71
N ASP A 50 9.16 0.35 9.96
CA ASP A 50 9.55 0.77 11.31
C ASP A 50 8.69 1.97 11.74
N LEU A 51 8.40 2.05 13.03
CA LEU A 51 7.56 3.07 13.66
C LEU A 51 8.26 3.66 14.88
N ILE A 52 8.20 4.99 15.01
CA ILE A 52 8.53 5.76 16.21
C ILE A 52 7.31 6.60 16.55
N GLU A 53 6.85 6.56 17.80
CA GLU A 53 5.64 7.26 18.22
C GLU A 53 5.71 7.71 19.68
N ASP A 54 4.80 8.62 20.03
CA ASP A 54 4.76 9.25 21.34
C ASP A 54 3.98 8.39 22.34
N GLN A 55 4.34 8.50 23.60
CA GLN A 55 3.53 7.93 24.66
C GLN A 55 2.43 8.90 25.07
N LEU A 56 1.18 8.44 25.06
CA LEU A 56 0.05 9.21 25.60
C LEU A 56 0.23 9.51 27.09
N ASP A 57 -0.11 10.73 27.49
CA ASP A 57 -0.07 11.22 28.87
C ASP A 57 -1.32 12.05 29.18
N LEU A 58 -2.44 11.32 29.28
CA LEU A 58 -3.77 11.90 29.52
C LEU A 58 -3.84 12.81 30.75
N PRO A 59 -3.21 12.48 31.90
CA PRO A 59 -3.20 13.38 33.07
C PRO A 59 -2.55 14.74 32.82
N ASN A 60 -1.57 14.81 31.91
CA ASN A 60 -0.90 16.06 31.55
C ASN A 60 -1.45 16.68 30.25
N GLY A 61 -2.57 16.15 29.74
CA GLY A 61 -3.27 16.69 28.58
C GLY A 61 -2.67 16.30 27.23
N GLN A 62 -1.76 15.32 27.19
CA GLN A 62 -1.25 14.73 25.96
C GLN A 62 -2.19 13.61 25.55
N ASN A 63 -3.19 13.96 24.75
CA ASN A 63 -4.29 13.09 24.32
C ASN A 63 -4.34 12.91 22.79
N GLU A 64 -3.29 13.32 22.09
CA GLU A 64 -3.17 13.16 20.65
C GLU A 64 -1.99 12.24 20.35
N LEU A 65 -2.23 11.19 19.58
CA LEU A 65 -1.21 10.24 19.13
C LEU A 65 -0.60 10.75 17.81
N HIS A 66 0.73 10.74 17.75
CA HIS A 66 1.49 11.12 16.57
C HIS A 66 2.83 10.36 16.49
N GLY A 67 3.41 10.35 15.30
CA GLY A 67 4.67 9.66 15.08
C GLY A 67 5.07 9.60 13.63
N PHE A 68 6.11 8.83 13.35
CA PHE A 68 6.71 8.75 12.04
C PHE A 68 7.43 7.41 11.82
N GLY A 69 7.88 7.17 10.60
CA GLY A 69 8.54 5.91 10.29
C GLY A 69 9.06 5.77 8.86
N LEU A 70 9.58 4.58 8.57
CA LEU A 70 10.20 4.21 7.30
C LEU A 70 9.58 2.92 6.76
N ILE A 71 9.11 2.94 5.51
CA ILE A 71 8.67 1.73 4.81
C ILE A 71 9.88 0.87 4.47
N ASN A 72 9.89 -0.36 4.98
CA ASN A 72 10.97 -1.33 4.76
C ASN A 72 10.71 -2.28 3.60
N LYS A 73 9.43 -2.57 3.32
CA LYS A 73 9.01 -3.49 2.26
C LYS A 73 7.74 -3.01 1.57
N ILE A 74 7.64 -3.31 0.29
CA ILE A 74 6.40 -3.26 -0.52
C ILE A 74 6.34 -4.53 -1.36
N ASN A 75 5.16 -5.14 -1.54
CA ASN A 75 4.97 -6.44 -2.19
C ASN A 75 5.86 -7.56 -1.61
N GLN A 76 6.21 -7.52 -0.32
CA GLN A 76 7.20 -8.42 0.30
C GLN A 76 8.62 -8.34 -0.31
N THR A 77 8.93 -7.26 -1.01
CA THR A 77 10.26 -6.98 -1.56
C THR A 77 10.95 -5.87 -0.77
N SER A 78 12.29 -5.89 -0.74
CA SER A 78 13.08 -4.89 -0.01
C SER A 78 13.12 -3.53 -0.72
N GLN A 79 13.57 -2.49 0.00
CA GLN A 79 13.76 -1.14 -0.54
C GLN A 79 14.58 -1.08 -1.83
N SER A 80 15.61 -1.90 -1.99
CA SER A 80 16.36 -1.97 -3.25
C SER A 80 15.54 -2.39 -4.48
N VAL A 81 14.37 -2.99 -4.27
CA VAL A 81 13.45 -3.42 -5.34
C VAL A 81 12.37 -2.37 -5.59
N PHE A 82 11.70 -1.88 -4.53
CA PHE A 82 10.65 -0.87 -4.70
C PHE A 82 11.20 0.55 -4.85
N CYS A 83 12.45 0.81 -4.47
CA CYS A 83 13.15 2.09 -4.62
C CYS A 83 14.55 1.85 -5.25
N PRO A 84 14.62 1.40 -6.52
CA PRO A 84 15.87 0.98 -7.15
C PRO A 84 16.86 2.14 -7.40
N SER A 85 16.39 3.39 -7.39
CA SER A 85 17.24 4.59 -7.44
C SER A 85 17.94 4.90 -6.12
N GLY A 86 17.59 4.19 -5.04
CA GLY A 86 18.02 4.51 -3.68
C GLY A 86 17.12 5.54 -3.00
N CYS A 87 15.88 5.74 -3.45
CA CYS A 87 14.91 6.51 -2.69
C CYS A 87 14.53 5.81 -1.37
N GLU A 88 13.93 6.57 -0.47
CA GLU A 88 13.23 6.09 0.72
C GLU A 88 11.78 6.56 0.70
N LEU A 89 10.90 5.76 1.30
CA LEU A 89 9.51 6.10 1.49
C LEU A 89 9.25 6.14 2.99
N THR A 90 9.11 7.34 3.52
CA THR A 90 8.88 7.63 4.93
C THR A 90 7.43 8.02 5.14
N TYR A 91 6.99 8.09 6.39
CA TYR A 91 5.68 8.62 6.73
C TYR A 91 5.68 9.35 8.07
N GLN A 92 4.67 10.18 8.23
CA GLN A 92 4.28 10.83 9.48
C GLN A 92 2.79 10.62 9.67
N PHE A 93 2.34 10.49 10.91
CA PHE A 93 0.93 10.44 11.27
C PHE A 93 0.67 11.31 12.49
N GLY A 94 -0.58 11.74 12.65
CA GLY A 94 -1.01 12.59 13.74
C GLY A 94 -2.51 12.87 13.65
N GLY A 95 -3.03 13.75 14.51
CA GLY A 95 -4.45 14.10 14.53
C GLY A 95 -5.36 13.05 15.16
N TYR A 96 -4.81 11.97 15.72
CA TYR A 96 -5.59 10.93 16.41
C TYR A 96 -5.82 11.35 17.86
N THR A 97 -6.99 11.88 18.17
CA THR A 97 -7.35 12.32 19.52
C THR A 97 -8.06 11.21 20.28
N VAL A 98 -7.64 10.93 21.52
CA VAL A 98 -8.31 9.99 22.42
C VAL A 98 -9.77 10.40 22.61
N ALA A 99 -10.69 9.51 22.24
CA ALA A 99 -12.12 9.65 22.43
C ALA A 99 -12.57 8.93 23.71
N THR A 100 -12.15 7.68 23.87
CA THR A 100 -12.49 6.83 25.02
C THR A 100 -11.31 6.00 25.48
N THR A 101 -11.27 5.73 26.78
CA THR A 101 -10.31 4.81 27.38
C THR A 101 -11.07 3.85 28.30
N THR A 102 -10.93 2.56 28.02
CA THR A 102 -11.59 1.48 28.75
C THR A 102 -10.54 0.57 29.38
N PRO A 103 -10.31 0.65 30.70
CA PRO A 103 -9.38 -0.25 31.39
C PRO A 103 -9.78 -1.71 31.25
N ASP A 104 -8.81 -2.60 31.05
CA ASP A 104 -9.04 -4.04 30.90
C ASP A 104 -9.13 -4.80 32.24
N GLY A 105 -8.86 -4.11 33.35
CA GLY A 105 -8.85 -4.67 34.71
C GLY A 105 -7.55 -5.36 35.13
N ASN A 106 -6.56 -5.49 34.23
CA ASN A 106 -5.26 -6.12 34.47
C ASN A 106 -4.08 -5.15 34.32
N GLY A 107 -4.36 -3.85 34.15
CA GLY A 107 -3.35 -2.79 33.98
C GLY A 107 -3.17 -2.34 32.54
N GLY A 108 -3.85 -2.99 31.59
CA GLY A 108 -3.99 -2.55 30.21
C GLY A 108 -5.23 -1.68 30.00
N ALA A 109 -5.43 -1.28 28.74
CA ALA A 109 -6.57 -0.48 28.33
C ALA A 109 -6.88 -0.70 26.84
N ALA A 110 -8.15 -0.59 26.47
CA ALA A 110 -8.55 -0.27 25.11
C ALA A 110 -8.70 1.24 24.98
N ILE A 111 -8.16 1.83 23.92
CA ILE A 111 -8.26 3.26 23.62
C ILE A 111 -8.86 3.41 22.23
N ASP A 112 -9.95 4.16 22.15
CA ASP A 112 -10.54 4.54 20.87
C ASP A 112 -10.15 5.99 20.56
N PHE A 113 -9.83 6.24 19.30
CA PHE A 113 -9.44 7.55 18.80
C PHE A 113 -10.45 8.07 17.78
N THR A 114 -10.43 9.39 17.61
CA THR A 114 -11.14 10.12 16.56
C THR A 114 -10.15 10.96 15.76
N GLY A 115 -10.52 11.31 14.52
CA GLY A 115 -9.63 12.03 13.62
C GLY A 115 -8.48 11.16 13.12
N GLY A 116 -7.39 11.79 12.71
CA GLY A 116 -6.19 11.08 12.28
C GLY A 116 -5.91 11.20 10.79
N TRP A 117 -4.63 11.19 10.47
CA TRP A 117 -4.11 11.17 9.11
C TRP A 117 -2.75 10.47 9.06
N ILE A 118 -2.37 9.99 7.88
CA ILE A 118 -1.03 9.46 7.60
C ILE A 118 -0.56 10.05 6.26
N ASN A 119 0.61 10.69 6.26
CA ASN A 119 1.21 11.27 5.08
C ASN A 119 2.54 10.57 4.79
N PHE A 120 2.69 10.09 3.56
CA PHE A 120 3.88 9.44 3.04
C PHE A 120 4.70 10.40 2.20
N TYR A 121 6.02 10.35 2.36
CA TYR A 121 6.96 11.20 1.65
C TYR A 121 8.01 10.35 0.96
N VAL A 122 8.33 10.71 -0.28
CA VAL A 122 9.44 10.10 -1.02
C VAL A 122 10.62 11.07 -1.04
N ASP A 123 11.77 10.60 -0.57
CA ASP A 123 13.04 11.34 -0.64
C ASP A 123 14.15 10.48 -1.26
N SER A 124 15.16 11.15 -1.82
CA SER A 124 16.38 10.55 -2.34
C SER A 124 17.63 11.36 -1.99
N SER A 125 17.49 12.41 -1.16
CA SER A 125 18.54 13.39 -0.91
C SER A 125 19.15 13.28 0.49
N THR A 126 18.32 12.96 1.47
CA THR A 126 18.66 12.78 2.88
C THR A 126 18.29 11.35 3.26
N ALA A 127 18.95 10.82 4.29
CA ALA A 127 18.62 9.49 4.79
C ALA A 127 17.75 9.62 6.04
N TYR A 128 16.79 8.72 6.17
CA TYR A 128 15.95 8.58 7.34
C TYR A 128 16.78 8.38 8.60
N ASN A 129 16.34 9.02 9.68
CA ASN A 129 16.89 8.91 11.01
C ASN A 129 15.75 8.79 12.04
N ALA A 130 15.69 7.66 12.75
CA ALA A 130 14.69 7.42 13.78
C ALA A 130 14.76 8.36 14.99
N GLU A 131 15.85 9.14 15.11
CA GLU A 131 16.03 10.16 16.16
C GLU A 131 15.63 11.58 15.72
N ASP A 132 15.18 11.75 14.47
CA ASP A 132 14.88 13.05 13.86
C ASP A 132 13.64 12.95 12.95
N GLU A 133 12.49 13.39 13.44
CA GLU A 133 11.21 13.40 12.71
C GLU A 133 11.30 14.20 11.41
N SER A 134 12.11 15.25 11.36
CA SER A 134 12.25 16.07 10.16
C SER A 134 12.88 15.29 9.01
N SER A 135 13.63 14.22 9.30
CA SER A 135 14.16 13.30 8.29
C SER A 135 13.05 12.47 7.60
N ALA A 136 11.88 12.32 8.21
CA ALA A 136 10.75 11.57 7.66
C ALA A 136 9.80 12.44 6.82
N THR A 137 9.89 13.78 6.92
CA THR A 137 8.95 14.74 6.30
C THR A 137 9.62 15.67 5.28
N ASN A 138 10.92 15.48 5.01
CA ASN A 138 11.73 16.28 4.10
C ASN A 138 11.51 15.97 2.60
N GLY A 139 10.72 14.96 2.27
CA GLY A 139 10.47 14.50 0.90
C GLY A 139 9.27 15.15 0.21
N VAL A 140 8.94 14.63 -0.96
CA VAL A 140 7.73 15.03 -1.71
C VAL A 140 6.54 14.20 -1.22
N LEU A 141 5.40 14.83 -0.94
CA LEU A 141 4.18 14.14 -0.53
C LEU A 141 3.74 13.12 -1.60
N TRP A 142 3.93 11.85 -1.29
CA TRP A 142 3.71 10.72 -2.19
C TRP A 142 2.28 10.18 -2.07
N LEU A 143 1.78 10.02 -0.86
CA LEU A 143 0.41 9.58 -0.57
C LEU A 143 -0.07 10.26 0.71
N SER A 144 -1.32 10.68 0.73
CA SER A 144 -1.97 11.27 1.91
C SER A 144 -3.24 10.50 2.19
N LEU A 145 -3.36 10.04 3.42
CA LEU A 145 -4.47 9.22 3.91
C LEU A 145 -5.16 9.93 5.08
N ALA A 146 -6.47 9.93 5.09
CA ALA A 146 -7.28 10.30 6.26
C ALA A 146 -7.75 9.03 6.96
N ALA A 147 -7.87 9.05 8.28
CA ALA A 147 -8.44 7.92 9.00
C ALA A 147 -9.94 7.79 8.69
N HIS A 148 -10.36 6.59 8.35
CA HIS A 148 -11.75 6.27 8.01
C HIS A 148 -12.53 6.03 9.30
N GLU A 149 -13.64 6.75 9.47
CA GLU A 149 -14.45 6.68 10.69
C GLU A 149 -15.52 5.60 10.59
N VAL A 150 -15.47 4.62 11.50
CA VAL A 150 -16.53 3.63 11.69
C VAL A 150 -17.20 3.88 13.03
N ALA A 151 -18.47 4.29 12.98
CA ALA A 151 -19.28 4.56 14.18
C ALA A 151 -18.65 5.56 15.18
N GLY A 152 -17.97 6.60 14.68
CA GLY A 152 -17.33 7.61 15.51
C GLY A 152 -15.93 7.25 16.00
N ILE A 153 -15.33 6.16 15.51
CA ILE A 153 -13.99 5.70 15.88
C ILE A 153 -13.14 5.56 14.62
N THR A 154 -11.90 6.03 14.66
CA THR A 154 -10.97 6.00 13.52
C THR A 154 -9.77 5.08 13.73
N LEU A 155 -9.39 4.85 14.98
CA LEU A 155 -8.33 3.93 15.39
C LEU A 155 -8.72 3.28 16.71
N GLU A 156 -8.54 1.97 16.80
CA GLU A 156 -8.69 1.19 18.03
C GLU A 156 -7.30 0.72 18.46
N ALA A 157 -6.91 1.00 19.70
CA ALA A 157 -5.69 0.50 20.29
C ALA A 157 -5.99 -0.43 21.48
N ALA A 158 -5.22 -1.50 21.59
CA ALA A 158 -5.23 -2.41 22.72
C ALA A 158 -3.85 -2.42 23.37
N LEU A 159 -3.81 -1.97 24.62
CA LEU A 159 -2.59 -1.82 25.41
C LEU A 159 -2.52 -2.90 26.47
N THR A 160 -1.34 -3.51 26.61
CA THR A 160 -1.05 -4.50 27.66
C THR A 160 -0.63 -3.84 28.97
N SER A 161 -0.12 -2.61 28.91
CA SER A 161 -0.02 -1.70 30.05
C SER A 161 -0.32 -0.27 29.62
N PHE A 162 -0.90 0.52 30.50
CA PHE A 162 -1.16 1.94 30.25
C PHE A 162 -0.86 2.79 31.48
N GLY A 163 -0.10 3.88 31.31
CA GLY A 163 0.27 4.81 32.37
C GLY A 163 1.31 4.26 33.35
N ALA A 164 2.00 3.17 33.00
CA ALA A 164 3.01 2.53 33.84
C ALA A 164 4.45 2.83 33.39
N GLY A 165 4.62 3.56 32.27
CA GLY A 165 5.92 3.82 31.65
C GLY A 165 6.55 2.58 31.01
N VAL A 166 5.76 1.52 30.82
CA VAL A 166 6.12 0.30 30.08
C VAL A 166 5.10 0.02 28.98
N ASP A 167 4.45 1.08 28.52
CA ASP A 167 3.25 1.05 27.71
C ASP A 167 3.55 0.42 26.35
N SER A 168 2.81 -0.65 26.05
CA SER A 168 2.99 -1.45 24.85
C SER A 168 1.65 -2.00 24.40
N GLY A 169 1.48 -2.12 23.09
CA GLY A 169 0.19 -2.43 22.54
C GLY A 169 0.20 -2.61 21.04
N THR A 170 -1.02 -2.63 20.51
CA THR A 170 -1.30 -2.73 19.08
C THR A 170 -2.37 -1.73 18.70
N GLY A 171 -2.30 -1.19 17.49
CA GLY A 171 -3.33 -0.37 16.89
C GLY A 171 -3.89 -1.02 15.62
N THR A 172 -5.16 -0.77 15.32
CA THR A 172 -5.78 -1.13 14.04
C THR A 172 -6.72 -0.04 13.56
N GLY A 173 -6.74 0.21 12.26
CA GLY A 173 -7.66 1.17 11.68
C GLY A 173 -7.83 1.02 10.18
N LEU A 174 -8.75 1.81 9.66
CA LEU A 174 -9.07 1.94 8.25
C LEU A 174 -8.66 3.33 7.77
N LEU A 175 -8.29 3.47 6.50
CA LEU A 175 -7.85 4.75 5.95
C LEU A 175 -8.42 4.98 4.55
N ASP A 176 -8.68 6.24 4.23
CA ASP A 176 -9.15 6.72 2.94
C ASP A 176 -8.06 7.56 2.25
N VAL A 177 -7.92 7.41 0.95
CA VAL A 177 -7.01 8.19 0.12
C VAL A 177 -7.58 9.59 -0.08
N VAL A 178 -6.81 10.61 0.30
CA VAL A 178 -7.23 12.01 0.19
C VAL A 178 -6.28 12.88 -0.65
N GLY A 179 -5.10 12.36 -1.02
CA GLY A 179 -4.18 13.11 -1.87
C GLY A 179 -2.80 12.47 -2.04
N GLY A 180 -1.87 13.24 -2.60
CA GLY A 180 -0.51 12.80 -2.95
C GLY A 180 -0.35 12.35 -4.40
N LEU A 181 0.89 12.19 -4.84
CA LEU A 181 1.24 11.81 -6.20
C LEU A 181 0.70 10.42 -6.62
N ALA A 182 0.59 9.49 -5.67
CA ALA A 182 0.12 8.13 -5.88
C ALA A 182 -1.37 7.93 -5.59
N ALA A 183 -2.11 8.98 -5.22
CA ALA A 183 -3.52 8.89 -4.81
C ALA A 183 -4.40 8.15 -5.82
N ALA A 184 -4.25 8.51 -7.11
CA ALA A 184 -5.05 7.94 -8.20
C ALA A 184 -4.78 6.45 -8.44
N ASN A 185 -3.83 5.84 -7.74
CA ASN A 185 -3.58 4.41 -7.80
C ASN A 185 -4.25 3.63 -6.68
N PHE A 186 -4.79 4.28 -5.64
CA PHE A 186 -5.26 3.59 -4.43
C PHE A 186 -6.68 3.94 -3.98
N ASP A 187 -7.31 4.98 -4.53
CA ASP A 187 -8.73 5.29 -4.29
C ASP A 187 -9.63 4.21 -4.96
N THR A 188 -9.85 3.12 -4.23
CA THR A 188 -10.53 1.91 -4.69
C THR A 188 -11.82 1.64 -3.93
N ASN A 189 -11.92 2.13 -2.68
CA ASN A 189 -12.98 1.83 -1.74
C ASN A 189 -13.22 0.30 -1.61
N SER A 190 -12.14 -0.48 -1.68
CA SER A 190 -12.15 -1.94 -1.79
C SER A 190 -12.14 -2.68 -0.45
N GLN A 191 -11.72 -2.01 0.62
CA GLN A 191 -11.61 -2.61 1.94
C GLN A 191 -12.93 -2.56 2.70
N THR A 192 -12.91 -3.05 3.94
CA THR A 192 -14.06 -3.02 4.83
C THR A 192 -14.63 -1.60 4.97
N ASP A 193 -15.94 -1.48 5.06
CA ASP A 193 -16.68 -0.20 5.15
C ASP A 193 -16.47 0.76 3.98
N GLY A 194 -15.83 0.30 2.90
CA GLY A 194 -15.52 1.10 1.73
C GLY A 194 -14.25 1.93 1.87
N SER A 195 -13.38 1.61 2.84
CA SER A 195 -12.07 2.28 2.93
C SER A 195 -11.10 1.83 1.84
N ASP A 196 -10.00 2.56 1.67
CA ASP A 196 -8.96 2.25 0.70
C ASP A 196 -7.85 1.36 1.27
N PHE A 197 -7.54 1.56 2.55
CA PHE A 197 -6.51 0.80 3.27
C PHE A 197 -7.04 0.26 4.60
N VAL A 198 -6.38 -0.83 5.03
CA VAL A 198 -6.39 -1.33 6.39
C VAL A 198 -4.96 -1.25 6.92
N PHE A 199 -4.78 -0.86 8.18
CA PHE A 199 -3.49 -0.93 8.83
C PHE A 199 -3.55 -1.60 10.21
N SER A 200 -2.41 -2.12 10.62
CA SER A 200 -2.16 -2.57 11.99
C SER A 200 -0.78 -2.12 12.44
N SER A 201 -0.63 -1.81 13.72
CA SER A 201 0.64 -1.47 14.34
C SER A 201 0.90 -2.28 15.60
N SER A 202 2.17 -2.35 16.00
CA SER A 202 2.58 -2.80 17.33
C SER A 202 3.70 -1.91 17.83
N TYR A 203 3.72 -1.63 19.13
CA TYR A 203 4.66 -0.71 19.74
C TYR A 203 5.00 -1.11 21.17
N GLN A 204 6.15 -0.63 21.62
CA GLN A 204 6.66 -0.80 22.98
C GLN A 204 7.69 0.30 23.29
N PRO A 205 8.06 0.50 24.56
CA PRO A 205 9.01 1.54 24.93
C PRO A 205 10.40 1.29 24.34
N ILE A 206 11.08 2.37 23.95
CA ILE A 206 12.47 2.30 23.53
C ILE A 206 13.32 1.80 24.71
N PRO A 207 14.27 0.87 24.48
CA PRO A 207 15.07 0.28 25.55
C PRO A 207 15.77 1.33 26.43
N PHE A 208 15.90 0.98 27.72
CA PHE A 208 16.60 1.80 28.73
C PHE A 208 15.96 3.15 29.04
N GLY A 209 14.69 3.36 28.67
CA GLY A 209 13.99 4.62 28.88
C GLY A 209 14.57 5.75 28.02
N HIS A 210 15.12 5.41 26.86
CA HIS A 210 15.56 6.38 25.88
C HIS A 210 14.36 7.14 25.33
N VAL A 211 14.58 8.42 25.04
CA VAL A 211 13.64 9.31 24.40
C VAL A 211 14.40 9.95 23.25
N THR A 212 13.80 9.97 22.06
CA THR A 212 14.46 10.58 20.89
C THR A 212 14.69 12.07 21.09
N ALA A 213 15.51 12.68 20.25
CA ALA A 213 15.77 14.13 20.34
C ALA A 213 14.48 14.98 20.23
N ASP A 214 13.47 14.46 19.51
CA ASP A 214 12.18 15.11 19.29
C ASP A 214 11.12 14.71 20.34
N GLY A 215 11.46 13.86 21.30
CA GLY A 215 10.59 13.56 22.45
C GLY A 215 9.80 12.25 22.35
N TYR A 216 10.06 11.39 21.37
CA TYR A 216 9.33 10.14 21.19
C TYR A 216 9.89 9.01 22.07
N GLU A 217 9.02 8.23 22.70
CA GLU A 217 9.40 7.21 23.68
C GLU A 217 9.13 5.77 23.23
N LEU A 218 8.33 5.58 22.18
CA LEU A 218 7.90 4.27 21.71
C LEU A 218 8.51 3.94 20.34
N PHE A 219 8.78 2.65 20.12
CA PHE A 219 9.18 2.11 18.82
C PHE A 219 8.37 0.87 18.49
N GLY A 220 8.28 0.55 17.20
CA GLY A 220 7.44 -0.53 16.76
C GLY A 220 7.49 -0.80 15.26
N THR A 221 6.40 -1.38 14.77
CA THR A 221 6.17 -1.63 13.35
C THR A 221 4.76 -1.28 12.96
N ALA A 222 4.55 -0.89 11.70
CA ALA A 222 3.23 -0.79 11.11
C ALA A 222 3.16 -1.58 9.79
N ASP A 223 2.03 -2.22 9.58
CA ASP A 223 1.71 -2.96 8.36
C ASP A 223 0.50 -2.32 7.71
N LEU A 224 0.61 -1.98 6.42
CA LEU A 224 -0.49 -1.41 5.65
C LEU A 224 -0.83 -2.33 4.49
N ARG A 225 -2.12 -2.41 4.19
CA ARG A 225 -2.65 -3.15 3.05
C ARG A 225 -3.71 -2.34 2.33
N GLY A 226 -3.52 -2.13 1.04
CA GLY A 226 -4.48 -1.54 0.11
C GLY A 226 -4.50 -2.30 -1.21
N GLU A 227 -5.50 -2.03 -2.03
CA GLU A 227 -5.57 -2.54 -3.40
C GLU A 227 -5.22 -1.43 -4.38
N SER A 228 -4.38 -1.76 -5.34
CA SER A 228 -4.06 -0.87 -6.45
C SER A 228 -5.21 -0.89 -7.44
N ILE A 229 -5.57 0.27 -7.99
CA ILE A 229 -6.42 0.35 -9.18
C ILE A 229 -5.70 -0.41 -10.30
N ALA A 230 -6.32 -1.50 -10.76
CA ALA A 230 -5.81 -2.30 -11.85
C ALA A 230 -5.64 -1.42 -13.09
N VAL A 231 -4.39 -1.03 -13.39
CA VAL A 231 -4.08 -0.32 -14.62
C VAL A 231 -4.23 -1.34 -15.75
N SER A 232 -5.36 -1.32 -16.44
CA SER A 232 -5.58 -2.15 -17.62
C SER A 232 -4.40 -1.97 -18.56
N ALA A 233 -3.75 -3.07 -18.97
CA ALA A 233 -2.57 -3.01 -19.83
C ALA A 233 -2.83 -2.09 -21.03
N PRO A 234 -1.85 -1.28 -21.45
CA PRO A 234 -2.09 -0.23 -22.43
C PRO A 234 -2.77 -0.81 -23.68
N THR A 235 -3.79 -0.10 -24.17
CA THR A 235 -4.62 -0.43 -25.34
C THR A 235 -3.82 -0.78 -26.60
N THR A 236 -2.51 -0.51 -26.59
CA THR A 236 -1.53 -0.88 -27.60
C THR A 236 -1.46 -2.39 -27.86
N THR A 237 -1.67 -3.27 -26.86
CA THR A 237 -1.66 -4.73 -27.07
C THR A 237 -2.90 -5.20 -27.84
N LEU A 238 -4.05 -4.58 -27.59
CA LEU A 238 -5.28 -4.81 -28.35
C LEU A 238 -5.16 -4.26 -29.77
N LEU A 239 -4.53 -3.08 -29.94
CA LEU A 239 -4.28 -2.49 -31.26
C LEU A 239 -3.28 -3.31 -32.09
N PHE A 240 -2.25 -3.90 -31.47
CA PHE A 240 -1.33 -4.83 -32.14
C PHE A 240 -2.04 -6.12 -32.54
N GLY A 241 -2.90 -6.68 -31.68
CA GLY A 241 -3.72 -7.85 -32.00
C GLY A 241 -4.70 -7.59 -33.15
N LEU A 242 -5.38 -6.43 -33.13
CA LEU A 242 -6.25 -5.98 -34.22
C LEU A 242 -5.45 -5.65 -35.50
N GLY A 243 -4.25 -5.12 -35.38
CA GLY A 243 -3.34 -4.84 -36.51
C GLY A 243 -2.87 -6.12 -37.23
N LEU A 244 -2.57 -7.18 -36.48
CA LEU A 244 -2.24 -8.51 -37.02
C LEU A 244 -3.46 -9.20 -37.66
N LEU A 245 -4.64 -9.07 -37.07
CA LEU A 245 -5.90 -9.55 -37.66
C LEU A 245 -6.26 -8.79 -38.94
N GLY A 246 -6.05 -7.47 -38.97
CA GLY A 246 -6.22 -6.63 -40.16
C GLY A 246 -5.26 -6.99 -41.29
N MET A 247 -4.00 -7.31 -40.98
CA MET A 247 -3.02 -7.79 -41.97
C MET A 247 -3.29 -9.22 -42.46
N ALA A 248 -3.87 -10.08 -41.63
CA ALA A 248 -4.32 -11.41 -42.05
C ALA A 248 -5.55 -11.35 -42.99
N ALA A 249 -6.43 -10.37 -42.80
CA ALA A 249 -7.60 -10.14 -43.66
C ALA A 249 -7.24 -9.56 -45.03
N THR A 250 -6.19 -8.74 -45.13
CA THR A 250 -5.74 -8.15 -46.41
C THR A 250 -4.96 -9.12 -47.31
N ARG A 251 -4.47 -10.25 -46.79
CA ARG A 251 -3.79 -11.29 -47.59
C ARG A 251 -4.73 -12.11 -48.50
N LYS A 252 -6.06 -11.91 -48.42
CA LYS A 252 -7.05 -12.59 -49.29
C LYS A 252 -7.42 -11.84 -50.58
N ARG A 253 -6.64 -10.84 -51.00
CA ARG A 253 -6.82 -10.16 -52.30
C ARG A 253 -5.53 -10.17 -53.13
N THR A 254 -5.26 -11.33 -53.72
CA THR A 254 -4.43 -11.55 -54.91
C THR A 254 -5.04 -12.73 -55.64
#